data_AF-A0A098GBJ2-F1
#
_entry.id   AF-A0A098GBJ2-F1
#
_cell.length_a   1.000
_cell.length_b   1.000
_cell.length_c   1.000
_cell.angle_alpha   90.00
_cell.angle_beta   90.00
_cell.angle_gamma   90.00
#
_symmetry.space_group_name_H-M   'P 1'
#
loop_
_entity.id
_entity.type
_entity.pdbx_description
1 polymer ?
#
loop_
_entity_poly.entity_id
_entity_poly.type
_entity_poly.pdbx_seq_one_letter_code
_entity_poly.pdbx_strand_id
1 'polypeptide(L)'
;MRINILAGLIIMTLGAQYAVAANLNNYDLERRIFDVSYQLNQIAEEHTTDLCSGDVAIAAAYLESAGHELQHQNKDRALVSMAYGHNELKEISNARSYCVHLSPKIKPYLAKVIVMKSELENITVPDTDQTSD
;
A
#
# COMPACT_ATOMS: atom_id res chain seq x y z
N MET A 1 -22.12 11.79 -62.14
CA MET A 1 -22.35 10.83 -61.04
C MET A 1 -21.94 11.51 -59.75
N ARG A 2 -22.87 11.67 -58.80
CA ARG A 2 -22.71 12.44 -57.56
C ARG A 2 -21.89 11.62 -56.55
N ILE A 3 -20.81 12.18 -56.00
CA ILE A 3 -20.10 11.59 -54.86
C ILE A 3 -20.57 12.35 -53.63
N ASN A 4 -21.37 11.67 -52.81
CA ASN A 4 -21.92 12.18 -51.56
C ASN A 4 -20.83 12.21 -50.48
N ILE A 5 -20.84 13.29 -49.70
CA ILE A 5 -20.07 13.52 -48.49
C ILE A 5 -20.54 12.55 -47.40
N LEU A 6 -19.62 11.86 -46.73
CA LEU A 6 -19.83 11.32 -45.38
C LEU A 6 -18.58 11.63 -44.55
N ALA A 7 -18.60 12.82 -43.95
CA ALA A 7 -17.77 13.16 -42.81
C ALA A 7 -18.22 12.26 -41.64
N GLY A 8 -17.47 11.19 -41.39
CA GLY A 8 -17.69 10.31 -40.26
C GLY A 8 -17.14 10.94 -38.98
N LEU A 9 -18.06 11.32 -38.08
CA LEU A 9 -17.82 11.64 -36.68
C LEU A 9 -16.78 10.70 -36.04
N ILE A 10 -15.65 11.24 -35.58
CA ILE A 10 -14.85 10.60 -34.51
C ILE A 10 -15.30 11.26 -33.22
N ILE A 11 -16.37 10.74 -32.62
CA ILE A 11 -16.87 11.17 -31.31
C ILE A 11 -16.59 10.06 -30.30
N MET A 12 -15.87 10.44 -29.24
CA MET A 12 -15.82 9.85 -27.89
C MET A 12 -15.24 8.44 -27.73
N THR A 13 -13.92 8.34 -27.54
CA THR A 13 -13.30 7.22 -26.79
C THR A 13 -12.28 7.68 -25.74
N LEU A 14 -12.25 8.97 -25.38
CA LEU A 14 -11.28 9.52 -24.41
C LEU A 14 -11.62 9.29 -22.93
N GLY A 15 -12.76 8.65 -22.61
CA GLY A 15 -13.19 8.43 -21.21
C GLY A 15 -12.65 7.17 -20.54
N ALA A 16 -12.25 6.14 -21.30
CA ALA A 16 -11.92 4.83 -20.74
C ALA A 16 -10.44 4.65 -20.38
N GLN A 17 -9.56 5.57 -20.77
CA GLN A 17 -8.11 5.41 -20.58
C GLN A 17 -7.64 5.74 -19.15
N TYR A 18 -8.38 6.60 -18.44
CA TYR A 18 -7.99 7.04 -17.08
C TYR A 18 -8.28 6.00 -16.00
N ALA A 19 -9.36 5.24 -16.14
CA ALA A 19 -9.76 4.22 -15.15
C ALA A 19 -8.80 3.02 -15.10
N VAL A 20 -8.16 2.67 -16.22
CA VAL A 20 -7.23 1.53 -16.27
C VAL A 20 -5.89 1.88 -15.61
N ALA A 21 -5.40 3.12 -15.80
CA ALA A 21 -4.14 3.57 -15.21
C ALA A 21 -4.21 3.71 -13.67
N ALA A 22 -5.32 4.22 -13.13
CA ALA A 22 -5.51 4.35 -11.69
C ALA A 22 -5.60 2.99 -10.98
N ASN A 23 -6.30 2.01 -11.58
CA ASN A 23 -6.41 0.66 -11.00
C ASN A 23 -5.06 -0.09 -10.98
N LEU A 24 -4.25 0.03 -12.04
CA LEU A 24 -2.92 -0.60 -12.09
C LEU A 24 -1.99 -0.10 -10.97
N ASN A 25 -2.06 1.20 -10.64
CA ASN A 25 -1.23 1.80 -9.59
C ASN A 25 -1.57 1.26 -8.19
N ASN A 26 -2.85 0.94 -7.93
CA ASN A 26 -3.28 0.46 -6.62
C ASN A 26 -2.81 -0.99 -6.37
N TYR A 27 -2.90 -1.87 -7.37
CA TYR A 27 -2.42 -3.26 -7.26
C TYR A 27 -0.90 -3.33 -7.03
N ASP A 28 -0.13 -2.46 -7.68
CA ASP A 28 1.32 -2.40 -7.50
C ASP A 28 1.71 -1.89 -6.11
N LEU A 29 0.92 -0.97 -5.54
CA LEU A 29 1.11 -0.50 -4.16
C LEU A 29 0.71 -1.57 -3.13
N GLU A 30 -0.46 -2.18 -3.29
CA GLU A 30 -0.94 -3.31 -2.47
C GLU A 30 0.13 -4.41 -2.39
N ARG A 31 0.62 -4.86 -3.55
CA ARG A 31 1.62 -5.93 -3.62
C ARG A 31 2.91 -5.58 -2.89
N ARG A 32 3.39 -4.32 -2.98
CA ARG A 32 4.59 -3.88 -2.27
C ARG A 32 4.38 -3.80 -0.76
N ILE A 33 3.17 -3.44 -0.32
CA ILE A 33 2.82 -3.45 1.10
C ILE A 33 2.88 -4.89 1.65
N PHE A 34 2.29 -5.86 0.94
CA PHE A 34 2.37 -7.27 1.32
C PHE A 34 3.79 -7.82 1.30
N ASP A 35 4.60 -7.48 0.29
CA ASP A 35 6.00 -7.89 0.22
C ASP A 35 6.83 -7.41 1.43
N VAL A 36 6.63 -6.16 1.85
CA VAL A 36 7.28 -5.61 3.04
C VAL A 36 6.78 -6.29 4.32
N SER A 37 5.47 -6.50 4.45
CA SER A 37 4.90 -7.24 5.58
C SER A 37 5.50 -8.64 5.70
N TYR A 38 5.54 -9.39 4.59
CA TYR A 38 6.13 -10.72 4.54
C TYR A 38 7.60 -10.71 4.96
N GLN A 39 8.41 -9.80 4.43
CA GLN A 39 9.83 -9.67 4.78
C GLN A 39 10.04 -9.33 6.27
N LEU A 40 9.18 -8.49 6.86
CA LEU A 40 9.24 -8.19 8.29
C LEU A 40 8.85 -9.41 9.14
N ASN A 41 7.82 -10.17 8.75
CA ASN A 41 7.46 -11.41 9.42
C ASN A 41 8.60 -12.44 9.37
N GLN A 42 9.30 -12.57 8.24
CA GLN A 42 10.49 -13.43 8.15
C GLN A 42 11.58 -12.98 9.13
N ILE A 43 11.82 -11.67 9.28
CA ILE A 43 12.78 -11.16 10.28
C ILE A 43 12.32 -11.53 11.70
N ALA A 44 11.02 -11.40 12.01
CA ALA A 44 10.50 -11.77 13.32
C ALA A 44 10.67 -13.28 13.60
N GLU A 45 10.37 -14.14 12.62
CA GLU A 45 10.50 -15.61 12.72
C GLU A 45 11.96 -16.06 12.89
N GLU A 46 12.90 -15.42 12.20
CA GLU A 46 14.33 -15.70 12.34
C GLU A 46 14.88 -15.32 13.73
N HIS A 47 14.20 -14.44 14.46
CA HIS A 47 14.68 -13.86 15.72
C HIS A 47 13.68 -14.08 16.88
N THR A 48 12.93 -15.18 16.89
CA THR A 48 11.87 -15.47 17.88
C THR A 48 12.30 -15.41 19.36
N THR A 49 13.59 -15.52 19.67
CA THR A 49 14.12 -15.38 21.03
C THR A 49 14.43 -13.93 21.43
N ASP A 50 14.43 -13.00 20.47
CA ASP A 50 14.64 -11.57 20.69
C ASP A 50 13.32 -10.93 21.12
N LEU A 51 13.35 -10.14 22.20
CA LEU A 51 12.19 -9.40 22.69
C LEU A 51 11.61 -8.45 21.62
N CYS A 52 12.46 -7.93 20.73
CA CYS A 52 12.04 -7.05 19.64
C CYS A 52 11.29 -7.78 18.51
N SER A 53 11.39 -9.12 18.40
CA SER A 53 10.70 -9.87 17.34
C SER A 53 9.19 -9.69 17.34
N GLY A 54 8.57 -9.64 18.53
CA GLY A 54 7.14 -9.39 18.67
C GLY A 54 6.70 -8.04 18.11
N ASP A 55 7.51 -7.01 18.33
CA ASP A 55 7.25 -5.67 17.79
C ASP A 55 7.37 -5.63 16.27
N VAL A 56 8.36 -6.34 15.71
CA VAL A 56 8.51 -6.48 14.26
C VAL A 56 7.29 -7.20 13.66
N ALA A 57 6.79 -8.25 14.31
CA ALA A 57 5.57 -8.95 13.89
C ALA A 57 4.32 -8.05 13.96
N ILE A 58 4.20 -7.21 14.99
CA ILE A 58 3.10 -6.23 15.10
C ILE A 58 3.17 -5.23 13.93
N ALA A 59 4.36 -4.70 13.62
CA ALA A 59 4.54 -3.82 12.47
C ALA A 59 4.14 -4.51 11.17
N ALA A 60 4.56 -5.77 10.97
CA ALA A 60 4.19 -6.57 9.81
C ALA A 60 2.68 -6.78 9.68
N ALA A 61 1.99 -7.08 10.78
CA ALA A 61 0.54 -7.28 10.82
C ALA A 61 -0.24 -6.00 10.46
N TYR A 62 0.22 -4.83 10.91
CA TYR A 62 -0.39 -3.56 10.50
C TYR A 62 -0.22 -3.30 9.00
N LEU A 63 0.92 -3.64 8.42
CA LEU A 63 1.14 -3.50 6.98
C LEU A 63 0.31 -4.51 6.18
N GLU A 64 0.20 -5.76 6.65
CA GLU A 64 -0.69 -6.77 6.05
C GLU A 64 -2.14 -6.28 6.06
N SER A 65 -2.61 -5.76 7.18
CA SER A 65 -3.93 -5.12 7.30
C SER A 65 -4.10 -3.96 6.32
N ALA A 66 -3.09 -3.11 6.15
CA ALA A 66 -3.14 -2.01 5.18
C ALA A 66 -3.27 -2.53 3.73
N GLY A 67 -2.54 -3.59 3.38
CA GLY A 67 -2.65 -4.27 2.09
C GLY A 67 -4.06 -4.80 1.85
N HIS A 68 -4.64 -5.48 2.85
CA HIS A 68 -6.01 -5.99 2.76
C HIS A 68 -7.05 -4.88 2.63
N GLU A 69 -6.96 -3.81 3.40
CA GLU A 69 -7.90 -2.69 3.29
C GLU A 69 -7.79 -2.01 1.91
N LEU A 70 -6.58 -1.89 1.35
CA LEU A 70 -6.38 -1.35 0.01
C LEU A 70 -6.94 -2.27 -1.08
N GLN A 71 -6.76 -3.59 -0.94
CA GLN A 71 -7.37 -4.60 -1.82
C GLN A 71 -8.90 -4.49 -1.86
N HIS A 72 -9.52 -4.11 -0.74
CA HIS A 72 -10.97 -3.86 -0.62
C HIS A 72 -11.37 -2.41 -0.91
N GLN A 73 -10.49 -1.59 -1.51
CA GLN A 73 -10.76 -0.19 -1.87
C GLN A 73 -11.07 0.73 -0.66
N ASN A 74 -10.75 0.30 0.56
CA ASN A 74 -10.94 1.09 1.78
C ASN A 74 -9.69 1.96 2.08
N LYS A 75 -9.44 2.98 1.24
CA LYS A 75 -8.25 3.84 1.34
C LYS A 75 -8.02 4.39 2.75
N ASP A 76 -9.06 4.93 3.39
CA ASP A 76 -8.92 5.57 4.70
C ASP A 76 -8.49 4.58 5.79
N ARG A 77 -9.01 3.35 5.76
CA ARG A 77 -8.60 2.29 6.68
C ARG A 77 -7.19 1.82 6.38
N ALA A 78 -6.84 1.67 5.10
CA ALA A 78 -5.48 1.35 4.69
C ALA A 78 -4.48 2.40 5.20
N LEU A 79 -4.82 3.70 5.11
CA LEU A 79 -4.00 4.80 5.63
C LEU A 79 -3.81 4.71 7.15
N VAL A 80 -4.86 4.39 7.89
CA VAL A 80 -4.79 4.20 9.35
C VAL A 80 -3.87 3.03 9.71
N SER A 81 -4.07 1.85 9.10
CA SER A 81 -3.21 0.68 9.35
C SER A 81 -1.76 0.95 8.93
N MET A 82 -1.54 1.63 7.81
CA MET A 82 -0.21 2.04 7.34
C MET A 82 0.47 3.00 8.33
N ALA A 83 -0.28 3.92 8.94
CA ALA A 83 0.23 4.84 9.93
C ALA A 83 0.68 4.11 11.22
N TYR A 84 -0.07 3.11 11.67
CA TYR A 84 0.34 2.27 12.81
C TYR A 84 1.61 1.47 12.50
N GLY A 85 1.67 0.79 11.35
CA GLY A 85 2.88 0.05 10.93
C GLY A 85 4.10 0.96 10.81
N HIS A 86 3.94 2.15 10.23
CA HIS A 86 4.99 3.17 10.18
C HIS A 86 5.47 3.59 11.57
N ASN A 87 4.55 3.82 12.51
CA ASN A 87 4.90 4.21 13.87
C ASN A 87 5.70 3.12 14.59
N GLU A 88 5.27 1.87 14.50
CA GLU A 88 6.00 0.73 15.07
C GLU A 88 7.42 0.62 14.50
N LEU A 89 7.57 0.69 13.17
CA LEU A 89 8.90 0.66 12.53
C LEU A 89 9.79 1.82 12.95
N LYS A 90 9.21 3.00 13.18
CA LYS A 90 9.94 4.18 13.68
C LYS A 90 10.42 3.96 15.11
N GLU A 91 9.57 3.43 15.99
CA GLU A 91 9.91 3.13 17.38
C GLU A 91 11.01 2.04 17.47
N ILE A 92 10.86 0.95 16.71
CA ILE A 92 11.87 -0.11 16.59
C ILE A 92 13.21 0.43 16.08
N SER A 93 13.17 1.35 15.11
CA SER A 93 14.39 1.87 14.48
C SER A 93 15.16 2.87 15.34
N ASN A 94 14.49 3.57 16.27
CA ASN A 94 15.05 4.78 16.88
C ASN A 94 14.86 4.93 18.39
N ALA A 95 13.86 4.29 18.99
CA ALA A 95 13.46 4.59 20.37
C ALA A 95 13.56 3.40 21.31
N ARG A 96 13.15 2.21 20.88
CA ARG A 96 13.11 1.00 21.72
C ARG A 96 14.52 0.46 21.92
N SER A 97 15.06 0.68 23.12
CA SER A 97 16.43 0.28 23.46
C SER A 97 16.69 -1.22 23.31
N TYR A 98 15.69 -2.05 23.62
CA TYR A 98 15.77 -3.51 23.44
C TYR A 98 15.75 -3.96 21.98
N CYS A 99 15.46 -3.07 21.02
CA CYS A 99 15.46 -3.36 19.59
C CYS A 99 16.78 -3.04 18.89
N VAL A 100 17.80 -2.53 19.60
CA VAL A 100 19.05 -2.00 19.02
C VAL A 100 19.74 -2.96 18.03
N HIS A 101 19.65 -4.28 18.27
CA HIS A 101 20.26 -5.30 17.42
C HIS A 101 19.51 -5.51 16.10
N LEU A 102 18.19 -5.31 16.09
CA LEU A 102 17.35 -5.43 14.89
C LEU A 102 17.18 -4.08 14.17
N SER A 103 17.31 -2.94 14.84
CA SER A 103 17.11 -1.62 14.24
C SER A 103 17.84 -1.41 12.90
N PRO A 104 19.12 -1.82 12.71
CA PRO A 104 19.79 -1.68 11.41
C PRO A 104 19.13 -2.48 10.28
N LYS A 105 18.58 -3.67 10.58
CA LYS A 105 17.84 -4.50 9.61
C LYS A 105 16.47 -3.90 9.30
N ILE A 106 15.85 -3.20 10.25
CA ILE A 106 14.49 -2.64 10.13
C ILE A 106 14.46 -1.29 9.40
N LYS A 107 15.49 -0.46 9.55
CA LYS A 107 15.57 0.89 8.92
C LYS A 107 15.27 0.93 7.41
N PRO A 108 15.76 0.00 6.57
CA PRO A 108 15.39 -0.04 5.16
C PRO A 108 13.88 -0.19 4.92
N TYR A 109 13.18 -0.95 5.77
CA TYR A 109 11.74 -1.15 5.68
C TYR A 109 10.95 0.08 6.12
N LEU A 110 11.43 0.78 7.16
CA LEU A 110 10.87 2.09 7.52
C LEU A 110 10.91 3.06 6.33
N ALA A 111 12.03 3.12 5.60
CA ALA A 111 12.14 3.97 4.42
C ALA A 111 11.15 3.55 3.30
N LYS A 112 11.03 2.24 3.02
CA LYS A 112 10.03 1.72 2.07
C LYS A 112 8.61 2.13 2.47
N VAL A 113 8.26 1.99 3.75
CA VAL A 113 6.93 2.33 4.27
C VAL A 113 6.65 3.84 4.19
N ILE A 114 7.64 4.71 4.42
CA ILE A 114 7.46 6.16 4.23
C ILE A 114 7.06 6.48 2.78
N VAL A 115 7.75 5.87 1.81
CA VAL A 115 7.44 6.07 0.38
C VAL A 115 6.06 5.54 0.05
N MET A 116 5.76 4.29 0.39
CA MET A 116 4.46 3.67 0.12
C MET A 116 3.30 4.40 0.80
N LYS A 117 3.50 4.93 2.01
CA LYS A 117 2.48 5.73 2.69
C LYS A 117 2.19 7.02 1.92
N SER A 118 3.23 7.72 1.46
CA SER A 118 3.06 8.92 0.65
C SER A 118 2.37 8.62 -0.69
N GLU A 119 2.68 7.49 -1.32
CA GLU A 119 1.95 7.04 -2.51
C GLU A 119 0.47 6.76 -2.20
N LEU A 120 0.19 6.05 -1.10
CA LEU A 120 -1.17 5.75 -0.64
C LEU A 120 -1.99 7.01 -0.36
N GLU A 121 -1.38 8.06 0.19
CA GLU A 121 -2.05 9.35 0.40
C GLU A 121 -2.52 9.97 -0.93
N ASN A 122 -1.79 9.71 -2.02
CA ASN A 122 -2.01 10.31 -3.33
C ASN A 122 -2.82 9.45 -4.31
N ILE A 123 -3.11 8.19 -4.02
CA ILE A 123 -3.95 7.37 -4.91
C ILE A 123 -5.39 7.87 -4.93
N THR A 124 -6.04 7.79 -6.09
CA THR A 124 -7.49 7.95 -6.20
C THR A 124 -8.10 6.57 -6.23
N VAL A 125 -8.94 6.26 -5.25
CA VAL A 125 -9.76 5.04 -5.27
C VAL A 125 -11.13 5.45 -5.81
N PRO A 126 -11.65 4.78 -6.85
CA PRO A 126 -12.99 5.07 -7.35
C PRO A 126 -13.99 4.87 -6.20
N ASP A 127 -14.89 5.84 -5.98
CA ASP A 127 -16.00 5.62 -5.07
C ASP A 127 -16.83 4.46 -5.62
N THR A 128 -16.80 3.31 -4.94
CA THR A 128 -17.83 2.31 -5.12
C THR A 128 -19.08 2.88 -4.50
N ASP A 129 -19.88 3.57 -5.31
CA ASP A 129 -21.26 3.91 -4.98
C ASP A 129 -21.97 2.60 -4.61
N GLN A 130 -22.07 2.30 -3.32
CA GLN A 130 -23.00 1.32 -2.80
C GLN A 130 -24.40 1.95 -2.83
N THR A 131 -24.90 2.15 -4.05
CA THR A 131 -26.34 2.24 -4.31
C THR A 131 -26.68 1.09 -5.24
N SER A 132 -26.94 -0.06 -4.65
CA SER A 132 -27.60 -1.17 -5.32
C SER A 132 -28.56 -1.77 -4.30
N ASP A 133 -29.81 -1.32 -4.45
CA ASP A 133 -31.11 -1.73 -3.87
C ASP A 133 -31.38 -1.57 -2.37
#